data_AF-A0A165B822-F1
#
_entry.id   AF-A0A165B822-F1
#
_cell.length_a   1.000
_cell.length_b   1.000
_cell.length_c   1.000
_cell.angle_alpha   90.00
_cell.angle_beta   90.00
_cell.angle_gamma   90.00
#
_symmetry.space_group_name_H-M   'P 1'
#
loop_
_entity.id
_entity.type
_entity.pdbx_description
1 polymer ?
#
loop_
_entity_poly.entity_id
_entity_poly.type
_entity_poly.pdbx_seq_one_letter_code
_entity_poly.pdbx_strand_id
1 'polypeptide(L)'
;MLDETMQQSLTWHAAMENTYGPLRVQDKTPIQVWACGSCSNPGTPMAAAGGGVYWGPLNPANSSVRVSGDKQDAGRGSLLAILRALDSADPRRALTIFTDSEYAIRSIAEWAPARFELGWSCPDGDLLRDIQLLIRRR
;
A
#
# COMPACT_ATOMS: atom_id res chain seq x y z
N MET A 1 -27.15 21.67 14.44
CA MET A 1 -27.27 20.21 14.32
C MET A 1 -26.72 19.64 13.01
N LEU A 2 -26.93 20.23 11.82
CA LEU A 2 -26.19 19.84 10.60
C LEU A 2 -24.86 20.60 10.42
N ASP A 3 -24.77 21.83 10.91
CA ASP A 3 -23.54 22.64 10.84
C ASP A 3 -22.48 22.24 11.88
N GLU A 4 -22.87 21.60 12.98
CA GLU A 4 -21.94 21.10 14.01
C GLU A 4 -21.19 19.84 13.53
N THR A 5 -21.80 19.04 12.65
CA THR A 5 -21.20 17.81 12.10
C THR A 5 -20.11 18.11 11.06
N MET A 6 -20.18 19.27 10.41
CA MET A 6 -19.18 19.74 9.44
C MET A 6 -17.92 20.32 10.11
N GLN A 7 -17.98 20.64 11.40
CA GLN A 7 -16.90 21.33 12.14
C GLN A 7 -15.90 20.39 12.83
N GLN A 8 -16.04 19.07 12.70
CA GLN A 8 -15.10 18.08 13.26
C GLN A 8 -14.42 17.20 12.20
N SER A 9 -14.27 17.68 10.95
CA SER A 9 -13.40 16.97 10.02
C SER A 9 -11.95 17.11 10.46
N LEU A 10 -11.31 15.97 10.79
CA LEU A 10 -9.86 15.93 10.99
C LEU A 10 -9.18 16.51 9.76
N THR A 11 -8.13 17.31 9.95
CA THR A 11 -7.28 17.70 8.82
C THR A 11 -6.72 16.44 8.17
N TRP A 12 -6.43 16.49 6.86
CA TRP A 12 -5.88 15.32 6.15
C TRP A 12 -4.61 14.79 6.84
N HIS A 13 -3.75 15.68 7.37
CA HIS A 13 -2.59 15.28 8.18
C HIS A 13 -2.98 14.51 9.44
N ALA A 14 -3.96 15.00 10.22
CA ALA A 14 -4.41 14.32 11.43
C ALA A 14 -5.07 12.97 11.11
N ALA A 15 -5.82 12.88 10.01
CA ALA A 15 -6.43 11.63 9.56
C ALA A 15 -5.37 10.60 9.14
N MET A 16 -4.33 11.04 8.43
CA MET A 16 -3.19 10.20 8.04
C MET A 16 -2.35 9.78 9.25
N GLU A 17 -2.12 10.66 10.22
CA GLU A 17 -1.42 10.34 11.46
C GLU A 17 -2.22 9.36 12.33
N ASN A 18 -3.55 9.49 12.39
CA ASN A 18 -4.40 8.50 13.04
C ASN A 18 -4.30 7.12 12.35
N THR A 19 -4.25 7.12 11.02
CA THR A 19 -4.18 5.91 10.20
C THR A 19 -2.83 5.22 10.31
N TYR A 20 -1.73 5.94 10.10
CA TYR A 20 -0.38 5.39 9.92
C TYR A 20 0.57 5.67 11.09
N GLY A 21 0.16 6.49 12.05
CA GLY A 21 1.02 6.98 13.13
C GLY A 21 1.84 8.21 12.71
N PRO A 22 2.61 8.77 13.66
CA PRO A 22 3.46 9.92 13.38
C PRO A 22 4.62 9.53 12.46
N LEU A 23 5.08 10.47 11.65
CA LEU A 23 6.29 10.31 10.86
C LEU A 23 7.51 10.23 11.80
N ARG A 24 8.15 9.06 11.87
CA ARG A 24 9.28 8.83 12.78
C ARG A 24 10.65 9.11 12.17
N VAL A 25 10.78 8.93 10.85
CA VAL A 25 12.06 9.02 10.14
C VAL A 25 11.92 9.98 8.96
N GLN A 26 12.83 10.96 8.90
CA GLN A 26 13.05 11.80 7.73
C GLN A 26 14.51 11.71 7.32
N ASP A 27 14.77 10.92 6.29
CA ASP A 27 16.10 10.82 5.68
C ASP A 27 16.18 11.71 4.44
N LYS A 28 17.30 12.41 4.27
CA LYS A 28 17.60 13.14 3.02
C LYS A 28 17.81 12.20 1.82
N THR A 29 18.06 10.92 2.08
CA THR A 29 18.36 9.88 1.07
C THR A 29 17.56 8.61 1.35
N PRO A 30 16.23 8.62 1.10
CA PRO A 30 15.40 7.45 1.30
C PRO A 30 15.83 6.30 0.37
N ILE A 31 15.60 5.07 0.83
CA ILE A 31 15.74 3.89 -0.04
C ILE A 31 14.67 3.99 -1.12
N GLN A 32 15.03 3.72 -2.37
CA GLN A 32 14.11 3.71 -3.50
C GLN A 32 13.79 2.27 -3.90
N VAL A 33 12.52 2.01 -4.17
CA VAL A 33 12.03 0.71 -4.63
C VAL A 33 10.89 0.90 -5.62
N TRP A 34 10.81 0.03 -6.62
CA TRP A 34 9.73 -0.01 -7.58
C TRP A 34 8.86 -1.23 -7.32
N ALA A 35 7.55 -1.01 -7.26
CA ALA A 35 6.54 -2.04 -7.04
C ALA A 35 5.49 -1.96 -8.14
N CYS A 36 5.25 -3.06 -8.84
CA CYS A 36 4.23 -3.15 -9.88
C CYS A 36 3.41 -4.42 -9.76
N GLY A 37 2.22 -4.41 -10.34
CA GLY A 37 1.35 -5.57 -10.42
C GLY A 37 0.97 -5.86 -11.87
N SER A 38 0.79 -7.13 -12.20
CA SER A 38 0.34 -7.58 -13.51
C SER A 38 -0.70 -8.68 -13.37
N CYS A 39 -1.53 -8.83 -14.39
CA CYS A 39 -2.50 -9.93 -14.47
C CYS A 39 -2.62 -10.43 -15.92
N SER A 40 -2.46 -11.73 -16.12
CA SER A 40 -2.79 -12.39 -17.39
C SER A 40 -4.24 -12.85 -17.38
N ASN A 41 -4.93 -12.74 -18.53
CA ASN A 41 -6.34 -13.10 -18.72
C ASN A 41 -7.30 -12.41 -17.73
N PRO A 42 -7.22 -11.08 -17.54
CA PRO A 42 -8.03 -10.37 -16.54
C PRO A 42 -9.52 -10.55 -16.81
N GLY A 43 -10.30 -10.71 -15.73
CA GLY A 43 -11.76 -10.87 -15.81
C GLY A 43 -12.23 -12.27 -16.25
N THR A 44 -11.31 -13.22 -16.40
CA THR A 44 -11.65 -14.61 -16.78
C THR A 44 -11.39 -15.59 -15.63
N PRO A 45 -11.98 -16.80 -15.65
CA PRO A 45 -11.64 -17.86 -14.70
C PRO A 45 -10.16 -18.31 -14.77
N MET A 46 -9.44 -17.95 -15.84
CA MET A 46 -8.01 -18.22 -16.00
C MET A 46 -7.13 -17.03 -15.61
N ALA A 47 -7.71 -16.03 -14.93
CA ALA A 47 -6.98 -14.87 -14.47
C ALA A 47 -5.85 -15.29 -13.52
N ALA A 48 -4.68 -14.72 -13.74
CA ALA A 48 -3.51 -14.98 -12.92
C ALA A 48 -2.72 -13.69 -12.70
N ALA A 49 -2.70 -13.23 -11.44
CA ALA A 49 -2.06 -11.99 -11.06
C ALA A 49 -0.83 -12.20 -10.19
N GLY A 50 0.10 -11.25 -10.28
CA GLY A 50 1.32 -11.21 -9.50
C GLY A 50 1.81 -9.79 -9.28
N GLY A 51 2.68 -9.64 -8.28
CA GLY A 51 3.39 -8.41 -7.96
C GLY A 51 4.89 -8.58 -8.13
N GLY A 52 5.59 -7.53 -8.55
CA GLY A 52 7.04 -7.48 -8.65
C GLY A 52 7.62 -6.34 -7.80
N VAL A 53 8.74 -6.62 -7.13
CA VAL A 53 9.51 -5.64 -6.35
C VAL A 53 10.93 -5.57 -6.92
N TYR A 54 11.36 -4.36 -7.26
CA TYR A 54 12.66 -4.09 -7.86
C TYR A 54 13.41 -3.01 -7.08
N TRP A 55 14.60 -3.35 -6.61
CA TRP A 55 15.51 -2.50 -5.83
C TRP A 55 16.72 -2.02 -6.63
N GLY A 56 16.86 -2.48 -7.87
CA GLY A 56 17.99 -2.18 -8.75
C GLY A 56 18.59 -3.42 -9.43
N PRO A 57 19.51 -3.23 -10.38
CA PRO A 57 20.11 -4.32 -11.15
C PRO A 57 20.81 -5.32 -10.23
N LEU A 58 20.56 -6.62 -10.46
CA LEU A 58 21.17 -7.73 -9.72
C LEU A 58 21.00 -7.67 -8.19
N ASN A 59 20.07 -6.86 -7.68
CA ASN A 59 19.82 -6.79 -6.25
C ASN A 59 19.15 -8.10 -5.78
N PRO A 60 19.72 -8.84 -4.81
CA PRO A 60 19.17 -10.10 -4.33
C PRO A 60 17.80 -9.95 -3.64
N ALA A 61 17.41 -8.74 -3.24
CA ALA A 61 16.08 -8.46 -2.69
C ALA A 61 15.00 -8.30 -3.77
N ASN A 62 15.37 -8.25 -5.06
CA ASN A 62 14.39 -8.28 -6.15
C ASN A 62 13.55 -9.55 -6.04
N SER A 63 12.24 -9.41 -6.12
CA SER A 63 11.33 -10.53 -5.92
C SER A 63 10.04 -10.38 -6.70
N SER A 64 9.39 -11.51 -6.94
CA SER A 64 8.05 -11.59 -7.51
C SER A 64 7.17 -12.44 -6.60
N VAL A 65 5.91 -12.06 -6.47
CA VAL A 65 4.94 -12.72 -5.60
C VAL A 65 3.65 -13.00 -6.37
N ARG A 66 3.13 -14.21 -6.21
CA ARG A 66 1.85 -14.61 -6.81
C ARG A 66 0.70 -14.10 -5.93
N VAL A 67 -0.32 -13.50 -6.54
CA VAL A 67 -1.56 -13.15 -5.82
C VAL A 67 -2.29 -14.45 -5.47
N SER A 68 -2.61 -14.63 -4.20
CA SER A 68 -3.42 -15.74 -3.69
C SER A 68 -4.92 -15.41 -3.70
N GLY A 69 -5.75 -16.46 -3.68
CA GLY A 69 -7.21 -16.35 -3.64
C GLY A 69 -7.84 -16.09 -5.00
N ASP A 70 -9.17 -15.91 -5.02
CA ASP A 70 -9.95 -15.87 -6.26
C ASP A 70 -9.85 -14.54 -6.99
N LYS A 71 -9.57 -13.45 -6.25
CA LYS A 71 -9.41 -12.12 -6.83
C LYS A 71 -8.03 -11.99 -7.48
N GLN A 72 -7.97 -12.18 -8.79
CA GLN A 72 -6.75 -12.12 -9.59
C GLN A 72 -6.75 -10.88 -10.49
N ASP A 73 -6.23 -9.75 -9.99
CA ASP A 73 -6.06 -8.52 -10.77
C ASP A 73 -4.73 -7.79 -10.46
N ALA A 74 -4.36 -6.89 -11.36
CA ALA A 74 -3.10 -6.14 -11.28
C ALA A 74 -3.06 -5.14 -10.11
N GLY A 75 -4.21 -4.63 -9.67
CA GLY A 75 -4.30 -3.71 -8.53
C GLY A 75 -3.93 -4.41 -7.23
N ARG A 76 -4.52 -5.59 -6.98
CA ARG A 76 -4.16 -6.47 -5.86
C ARG A 76 -2.71 -6.93 -5.94
N GLY A 77 -2.21 -7.23 -7.14
CA GLY A 77 -0.78 -7.51 -7.38
C GLY A 77 0.14 -6.37 -6.97
N SER A 78 -0.24 -5.12 -7.28
CA SER A 78 0.52 -3.93 -6.91
C SER A 78 0.53 -3.69 -5.40
N LEU A 79 -0.62 -3.85 -4.74
CA LEU A 79 -0.71 -3.78 -3.28
C LEU A 79 0.15 -4.85 -2.60
N LEU A 80 0.11 -6.07 -3.12
CA LEU A 80 0.93 -7.17 -2.59
C LEU A 80 2.43 -6.93 -2.78
N ALA A 81 2.84 -6.33 -3.91
CA ALA A 81 4.22 -5.91 -4.12
C ALA A 81 4.65 -4.81 -3.14
N ILE A 82 3.80 -3.82 -2.89
CA ILE A 82 4.03 -2.76 -1.89
C ILE A 82 4.18 -3.36 -0.49
N LEU A 83 3.28 -4.28 -0.11
CA LEU A 83 3.37 -4.99 1.16
C LEU A 83 4.71 -5.73 1.28
N ARG A 84 5.14 -6.42 0.22
CA ARG A 84 6.41 -7.14 0.21
C ARG A 84 7.62 -6.21 0.29
N ALA A 85 7.57 -5.04 -0.36
CA ALA A 85 8.61 -4.02 -0.26
C ALA A 85 8.71 -3.46 1.18
N LEU A 86 7.57 -3.18 1.81
CA LEU A 86 7.50 -2.73 3.20
C LEU A 86 8.00 -3.78 4.20
N ASP A 87 7.76 -5.06 3.94
CA ASP A 87 8.22 -6.16 4.79
C ASP A 87 9.74 -6.38 4.71
N SER A 88 10.33 -6.16 3.53
CA SER A 88 11.75 -6.44 3.27
C SER A 88 12.70 -5.25 3.52
N ALA A 89 12.22 -4.00 3.43
CA ALA A 89 13.06 -2.84 3.73
C ALA A 89 13.36 -2.70 5.23
N ASP A 90 14.53 -2.17 5.57
CA ASP A 90 14.86 -1.76 6.94
C ASP A 90 13.80 -0.77 7.46
N PRO A 91 13.10 -1.05 8.58
CA PRO A 91 12.10 -0.15 9.12
C PRO A 91 12.66 1.15 9.68
N ARG A 92 13.97 1.23 9.95
CA ARG A 92 14.62 2.42 10.53
C ARG A 92 15.00 3.48 9.50
N ARG A 93 14.81 3.19 8.21
CA ARG A 93 15.15 4.09 7.10
C ARG A 93 13.90 4.52 6.36
N ALA A 94 13.91 5.76 5.89
CA ALA A 94 12.86 6.25 5.00
C ALA A 94 12.86 5.44 3.69
N LEU A 95 11.66 5.10 3.22
CA LEU A 95 11.43 4.32 2.00
C LEU A 95 10.53 5.10 1.06
N THR A 96 10.96 5.24 -0.19
CA THR A 96 10.16 5.79 -1.29
C THR A 96 9.79 4.64 -2.22
N ILE A 97 8.49 4.36 -2.32
CA ILE A 97 7.96 3.31 -3.19
C ILE A 97 7.38 3.96 -4.44
N PHE A 98 7.90 3.57 -5.60
CA PHE A 98 7.39 3.95 -6.91
C PHE A 98 6.48 2.86 -7.46
N THR A 99 5.31 3.24 -7.96
CA THR A 99 4.37 2.33 -8.60
C THR A 99 3.63 3.05 -9.72
N ASP A 100 3.25 2.30 -10.75
CA ASP A 100 2.39 2.76 -11.85
C ASP A 100 0.89 2.53 -11.56
N SER A 101 0.56 1.91 -10.43
CA SER A 101 -0.82 1.64 -10.03
C SER A 101 -1.45 2.84 -9.33
N GLU A 102 -2.23 3.63 -10.07
CA GLU A 102 -3.07 4.69 -9.48
C GLU A 102 -3.99 4.12 -8.38
N TYR A 103 -4.53 2.93 -8.59
CA TYR A 103 -5.36 2.24 -7.60
C TYR A 103 -4.63 2.02 -6.27
N ALA A 104 -3.37 1.57 -6.31
CA ALA A 104 -2.58 1.36 -5.11
C ALA A 104 -2.26 2.69 -4.42
N ILE A 105 -1.86 3.72 -5.20
CA ILE A 105 -1.57 5.06 -4.68
C ILE A 105 -2.79 5.62 -3.96
N ARG A 106 -3.97 5.63 -4.60
CA ARG A 106 -5.19 6.19 -4.00
C ARG A 106 -5.67 5.36 -2.81
N SER A 107 -5.56 4.04 -2.87
CA SER A 107 -5.95 3.18 -1.75
C SER A 107 -5.13 3.42 -0.48
N ILE A 108 -3.84 3.78 -0.62
CA ILE A 108 -2.94 4.00 0.51
C ILE A 108 -2.88 5.48 0.92
N ALA A 109 -2.86 6.42 -0.03
CA ALA A 109 -2.61 7.83 0.25
C ALA A 109 -3.86 8.72 0.31
N GLU A 110 -4.98 8.29 -0.28
CA GLU A 110 -6.21 9.10 -0.37
C GLU A 110 -7.36 8.47 0.42
N TRP A 111 -7.65 7.20 0.17
CA TRP A 111 -8.83 6.52 0.72
C TRP A 111 -8.58 5.82 2.05
N ALA A 112 -7.31 5.70 2.45
CA ALA A 112 -6.91 4.95 3.64
C ALA A 112 -7.59 5.44 4.92
N PRO A 113 -7.71 6.76 5.22
CA PRO A 113 -8.35 7.19 6.46
C PRO A 113 -9.81 6.78 6.57
N ALA A 114 -10.61 7.02 5.52
CA ALA A 114 -12.02 6.63 5.50
C ALA A 114 -12.20 5.09 5.59
N ARG A 115 -11.33 4.33 4.93
CA ARG A 115 -11.37 2.86 4.99
C ARG A 115 -10.91 2.31 6.34
N PHE A 116 -9.95 2.97 6.98
CA PHE A 116 -9.46 2.63 8.31
C PHE A 116 -10.56 2.79 9.37
N GLU A 117 -11.32 3.88 9.32
CA GLU A 117 -12.48 4.11 10.19
C GLU A 117 -13.56 3.03 10.03
N LEU A 118 -13.71 2.50 8.81
CA LEU A 118 -14.61 1.39 8.51
C LEU A 118 -13.98 0.00 8.74
N GLY A 119 -12.86 -0.09 9.46
CA GLY A 119 -12.20 -1.35 9.81
C GLY A 119 -11.60 -2.11 8.63
N TRP A 120 -11.27 -1.40 7.55
CA TRP A 120 -10.83 -1.94 6.26
C TRP A 120 -11.88 -2.80 5.55
N SER A 121 -13.17 -2.55 5.79
CA SER A 121 -14.27 -3.21 5.07
C SER A 121 -14.38 -2.68 3.63
N CYS A 122 -13.48 -3.13 2.76
CA CYS A 122 -13.37 -2.70 1.37
C CYS A 122 -12.62 -3.77 0.53
N PRO A 123 -12.66 -3.69 -0.81
CA PRO A 123 -11.83 -4.54 -1.66
C PRO A 123 -10.35 -4.41 -1.29
N ASP A 124 -9.66 -5.55 -1.17
CA ASP A 124 -8.25 -5.67 -0.74
C ASP A 124 -7.96 -5.11 0.65
N GLY A 125 -8.99 -5.01 1.50
CA GLY A 125 -8.86 -4.55 2.88
C GLY A 125 -7.93 -5.39 3.74
N ASP A 126 -7.72 -6.67 3.37
CA ASP A 126 -6.73 -7.55 3.98
C ASP A 126 -5.30 -7.00 3.77
N LEU A 127 -4.93 -6.72 2.52
CA LEU A 127 -3.61 -6.17 2.20
C LEU A 127 -3.43 -4.75 2.73
N LEU A 128 -4.47 -3.91 2.66
CA LEU A 128 -4.41 -2.53 3.15
C LEU A 128 -4.21 -2.46 4.66
N ARG A 129 -4.85 -3.37 5.42
CA ARG A 129 -4.64 -3.51 6.86
C ARG A 129 -3.19 -3.88 7.17
N ASP A 130 -2.64 -4.86 6.47
CA ASP A 130 -1.26 -5.31 6.68
C ASP A 130 -0.24 -4.22 6.31
N ILE A 131 -0.46 -3.52 5.19
CA ILE A 131 0.33 -2.36 4.78
C ILE A 131 0.31 -1.29 5.88
N GLN A 132 -0.87 -0.95 6.40
CA GLN A 132 -0.99 0.04 7.47
C GLN A 132 -0.24 -0.38 8.73
N LEU A 133 -0.32 -1.66 9.13
CA LEU A 133 0.41 -2.18 10.29
C LEU A 133 1.92 -2.12 10.09
N LEU A 134 2.44 -2.38 8.89
CA LEU A 134 3.86 -2.25 8.60
C LEU A 134 4.32 -0.80 8.60
N ILE A 135 3.53 0.12 8.02
CA ILE A 135 3.85 1.55 8.04
C ILE A 135 3.91 2.06 9.49
N ARG A 136 2.96 1.65 10.35
CA ARG A 136 2.96 2.02 11.79
C ARG A 136 4.19 1.57 12.57
N ARG A 137 4.95 0.60 12.07
CA ARG A 137 6.15 0.05 12.73
C ARG A 137 7.45 0.70 12.25
N ARG A 138 7.38 1.53 11.21
CA ARG A 138 8.49 2.37 10.73
C ARG A 138 8.54 3.68 11.50
#